data_AF-A0A930XXH3-F1
#
_entry.id   AF-A0A930XXH3-F1
#
_cell.length_a   1.000
_cell.length_b   1.000
_cell.length_c   1.000
_cell.angle_alpha   90.00
_cell.angle_beta   90.00
_cell.angle_gamma   90.00
#
_symmetry.space_group_name_H-M   'P 1'
#
loop_
_entity.id
_entity.type
_entity.pdbx_description
1 polymer ?
#
loop_
_entity_poly.entity_id
_entity_poly.type
_entity_poly.pdbx_seq_one_letter_code
_entity_poly.pdbx_strand_id
1 'polypeptide(L)'
;FQVVFLLLMLAATIACLVCLYRAREGQWRGIFAGLSSLGVVILGFQDSVLGRTGFGAVFRRDNEWYLSHFYFGTLVTVLMIVSLAIIQEIYQDRSQTWRKVHIGLNCLALVLFVGQAMTGTRDLLEIPLSWQEPFVYSCDFVNLTCPTPPPP
;
A
#
# COMPACT_ATOMS: atom_id res chain seq x y z
N PHE A 1 19.51 9.66 10.78
CA PHE A 1 19.74 8.24 10.41
C PHE A 1 18.50 7.59 9.78
N GLN A 2 17.35 7.54 10.45
CA GLN A 2 16.13 6.87 9.93
C GLN A 2 15.71 7.32 8.53
N VAL A 3 15.66 8.64 8.26
CA VAL A 3 15.28 9.17 6.93
C VAL A 3 16.25 8.70 5.85
N VAL A 4 17.55 8.74 6.14
CA VAL A 4 18.59 8.28 5.20
C VAL A 4 18.44 6.80 4.91
N PHE A 5 18.18 5.98 5.93
CA PHE A 5 17.91 4.55 5.76
C PHE A 5 16.70 4.31 4.85
N LEU A 6 15.58 5.00 5.08
CA LEU A 6 14.37 4.85 4.27
C LEU A 6 14.60 5.27 2.81
N LEU A 7 15.31 6.38 2.58
CA LEU A 7 15.66 6.82 1.23
C LEU A 7 16.57 5.82 0.51
N LEU A 8 17.55 5.25 1.20
CA LEU A 8 18.44 4.23 0.63
C LEU A 8 17.67 2.93 0.32
N MET A 9 16.80 2.49 1.23
CA MET A 9 15.94 1.32 1.01
C MET A 9 14.99 1.52 -0.15
N LEU A 10 14.39 2.71 -0.27
CA LEU A 10 13.54 3.06 -1.41
C LEU A 10 14.33 3.05 -2.72
N ALA A 11 15.50 3.70 -2.75
CA ALA A 11 16.37 3.72 -3.92
C ALA A 11 16.80 2.31 -4.33
N ALA A 12 17.18 1.45 -3.38
CA ALA A 12 17.55 0.07 -3.64
C ALA A 12 16.36 -0.77 -4.16
N THR A 13 15.16 -0.56 -3.62
CA THR A 13 13.93 -1.23 -4.05
C THR A 13 13.58 -0.84 -5.50
N ILE A 14 13.68 0.45 -5.83
CA ILE A 14 13.48 0.97 -7.19
C ILE A 14 14.56 0.42 -8.13
N ALA A 15 15.82 0.40 -7.72
CA ALA A 15 16.91 -0.16 -8.51
C ALA A 15 16.66 -1.65 -8.83
N CYS A 16 16.23 -2.45 -7.85
CA CYS A 16 15.84 -3.84 -8.06
C CYS A 16 14.68 -3.97 -9.05
N LEU A 17 13.66 -3.11 -8.94
CA LEU A 17 12.54 -3.09 -9.89
C LEU A 17 13.02 -2.75 -11.31
N VAL A 18 13.88 -1.75 -11.46
CA VAL A 18 14.46 -1.37 -12.75
C VAL A 18 15.31 -2.51 -13.34
N CYS A 19 16.08 -3.22 -12.50
CA CYS A 19 16.81 -4.41 -12.92
C CYS A 19 15.87 -5.55 -13.35
N LEU A 20 14.74 -5.75 -12.67
CA LEU A 20 13.71 -6.70 -13.07
C LEU A 20 13.20 -6.41 -14.48
N TYR A 21 12.92 -5.14 -14.81
CA TYR A 21 12.49 -4.74 -16.16
C TYR A 21 13.53 -5.03 -17.25
N ARG A 22 14.81 -5.09 -16.90
CA ARG A 22 15.91 -5.35 -17.85
C ARG A 22 16.34 -6.80 -17.89
N ALA A 23 16.03 -7.59 -16.87
CA ALA A 23 16.46 -8.97 -16.75
C ALA A 23 15.78 -9.86 -17.82
N ARG A 24 16.59 -10.63 -18.55
CA ARG A 24 16.11 -11.57 -19.58
C ARG A 24 16.02 -13.00 -19.04
N GLU A 25 17.04 -13.40 -18.29
CA GLU A 25 17.18 -14.71 -17.67
C GLU A 25 16.15 -14.89 -16.54
N GLY A 26 15.52 -16.07 -16.46
CA GLY A 26 14.48 -16.36 -15.46
C GLY A 26 14.99 -16.28 -14.01
N GLN A 27 16.21 -16.75 -13.76
CA GLN A 27 16.82 -16.69 -12.43
C GLN A 27 16.96 -15.25 -11.93
N TRP A 28 17.48 -14.34 -12.76
CA TRP A 28 17.64 -12.94 -12.42
C TRP A 28 16.30 -12.22 -12.25
N ARG A 29 15.29 -12.54 -13.06
CA ARG A 29 13.94 -12.02 -12.87
C ARG A 29 13.37 -12.44 -11.51
N GLY A 30 13.52 -13.71 -11.14
CA GLY A 30 13.10 -14.19 -9.82
C GLY A 30 13.82 -13.48 -8.67
N ILE A 31 15.14 -13.32 -8.75
CA ILE A 31 15.95 -12.62 -7.73
C ILE A 31 15.51 -11.16 -7.59
N PHE A 32 15.44 -10.41 -8.68
CA PHE A 32 15.07 -8.99 -8.62
C PHE A 32 13.62 -8.78 -8.20
N ALA A 33 12.69 -9.66 -8.60
CA ALA A 33 11.32 -9.64 -8.12
C ALA A 33 11.24 -9.90 -6.61
N GLY A 34 11.99 -10.89 -6.11
CA GLY A 34 12.07 -11.20 -4.68
C GLY A 34 12.66 -10.03 -3.87
N LEU A 35 13.78 -9.45 -4.33
CA LEU A 35 14.41 -8.32 -3.67
C LEU A 35 13.53 -7.06 -3.68
N SER A 36 12.87 -6.76 -4.79
CA SER A 36 11.95 -5.63 -4.88
C SER A 36 10.73 -5.83 -3.97
N SER A 37 10.15 -7.03 -3.95
CA SER A 37 9.04 -7.38 -3.06
C SER A 37 9.44 -7.28 -1.58
N LEU A 38 10.61 -7.80 -1.22
CA LEU A 38 11.15 -7.69 0.13
C LEU A 38 11.37 -6.22 0.54
N GLY A 39 11.91 -5.40 -0.38
CA GLY A 39 12.09 -3.97 -0.17
C GLY A 39 10.76 -3.26 0.13
N VAL A 40 9.70 -3.55 -0.63
CA VAL A 40 8.35 -3.04 -0.38
C VAL A 40 7.85 -3.44 1.00
N VAL A 41 8.01 -4.71 1.40
CA VAL A 41 7.60 -5.21 2.72
C VAL A 41 8.37 -4.49 3.84
N ILE A 42 9.70 -4.38 3.73
CA ILE A 42 10.53 -3.69 4.74
C ILE A 42 10.12 -2.21 4.87
N LEU A 43 9.92 -1.52 3.75
CA LEU A 43 9.49 -0.12 3.74
C LEU A 43 8.08 0.05 4.29
N GLY A 44 7.18 -0.90 4.01
CA GLY A 44 5.86 -0.94 4.62
C GLY A 44 5.95 -1.06 6.14
N PHE A 45 6.75 -2.01 6.63
CA PHE A 45 6.97 -2.23 8.07
C PHE A 45 7.98 -1.25 8.69
N GLN A 46 8.26 -0.09 8.06
CA GLN A 46 9.26 0.87 8.53
C GLN A 46 9.11 1.26 10.00
N ASP A 47 7.87 1.42 10.50
CA ASP A 47 7.63 1.82 11.88
C ASP A 47 8.04 0.70 12.85
N SER A 48 7.72 -0.56 12.53
CA SER A 48 8.17 -1.73 13.31
C SER A 48 9.67 -1.98 13.19
N VAL A 49 10.24 -1.87 11.98
CA VAL A 49 11.67 -2.09 11.69
C VAL A 49 12.55 -1.05 12.39
N LEU A 50 12.09 0.21 12.47
CA LEU A 50 12.83 1.31 13.09
C LEU A 50 12.45 1.54 14.56
N GLY A 51 11.58 0.70 15.13
CA GLY A 51 11.11 0.83 16.52
C GLY A 51 10.38 2.14 16.80
N ARG A 52 9.68 2.71 15.82
CA ARG A 52 8.93 3.96 15.96
C ARG A 52 7.60 3.69 16.67
N THR A 53 7.30 4.49 17.69
CA THR A 53 6.08 4.42 18.49
C THR A 53 5.22 5.67 18.30
N GLY A 54 3.91 5.55 18.51
CA GLY A 54 2.92 6.63 18.34
C GLY A 54 2.33 6.71 16.93
N PHE A 55 1.56 7.77 16.66
CA PHE A 55 1.18 8.12 15.29
C PHE A 55 2.48 8.38 14.53
N GLY A 56 2.85 7.52 13.58
CA GLY A 56 4.04 7.72 12.76
C GLY A 56 4.00 9.02 11.94
N ALA A 57 4.78 9.13 10.87
CA ALA A 57 4.84 10.36 10.07
C ALA A 57 3.51 10.77 9.37
N VAL A 58 2.45 9.97 9.48
CA VAL A 58 1.14 10.18 8.82
C VAL A 58 0.06 9.83 9.84
N PHE A 59 -0.94 10.70 10.03
CA PHE A 59 -2.14 10.41 10.82
C PHE A 59 -2.98 9.33 10.11
N ARG A 60 -3.49 8.34 10.86
CA ARG A 60 -4.16 7.16 10.29
C ARG A 60 -5.27 6.70 11.24
N ARG A 61 -6.40 6.23 10.70
CA ARG A 61 -7.41 5.53 11.47
C ARG A 61 -6.91 4.11 11.73
N ASP A 62 -6.40 3.88 12.94
CA ASP A 62 -5.46 2.80 13.29
C ASP A 62 -5.74 1.45 12.60
N ASN A 63 -6.81 0.75 12.99
CA ASN A 63 -7.05 -0.63 12.54
C ASN A 63 -7.49 -0.74 11.08
N GLU A 64 -8.35 0.17 10.62
CA GLU A 64 -8.89 0.15 9.26
C GLU A 64 -7.80 0.48 8.23
N TRP A 65 -6.92 1.42 8.55
CA TRP A 65 -5.77 1.76 7.71
C TRP A 65 -4.81 0.58 7.55
N TYR A 66 -4.59 -0.22 8.61
CA TYR A 66 -3.75 -1.42 8.50
C TYR A 66 -4.32 -2.40 7.48
N LEU A 67 -5.63 -2.59 7.43
CA LEU A 67 -6.25 -3.49 6.46
C LEU A 67 -6.21 -2.91 5.04
N SER A 68 -6.76 -1.69 4.86
CA SER A 68 -7.01 -1.11 3.55
C SER A 68 -5.75 -0.61 2.84
N HIS A 69 -4.87 0.07 3.56
CA HIS A 69 -3.71 0.72 2.99
C HIS A 69 -2.46 -0.13 3.13
N PHE A 70 -2.25 -0.69 4.31
CA PHE A 70 -1.03 -1.43 4.58
C PHE A 70 -1.08 -2.83 3.97
N TYR A 71 -1.99 -3.70 4.40
CA TYR A 71 -2.02 -5.08 3.92
C TYR A 71 -2.44 -5.21 2.46
N PHE A 72 -3.57 -4.59 2.05
CA PHE A 72 -4.00 -4.66 0.65
C PHE A 72 -3.01 -3.97 -0.28
N GLY A 73 -2.53 -2.76 0.06
CA GLY A 73 -1.58 -2.04 -0.78
C GLY A 73 -0.24 -2.76 -0.94
N THR A 74 0.30 -3.33 0.15
CA THR A 74 1.53 -4.13 0.10
C THR A 74 1.33 -5.39 -0.74
N LEU A 75 0.23 -6.12 -0.51
CA LEU A 75 -0.06 -7.36 -1.23
C LEU A 75 -0.28 -7.11 -2.73
N VAL A 76 -1.04 -6.09 -3.11
CA VAL A 76 -1.24 -5.71 -4.51
C VAL A 76 0.09 -5.37 -5.16
N THR A 77 0.94 -4.61 -4.48
CA THR A 77 2.26 -4.24 -5.02
C THR A 77 3.12 -5.47 -5.28
N VAL A 78 3.17 -6.41 -4.34
CA VAL A 78 3.91 -7.67 -4.50
C VAL A 78 3.31 -8.52 -5.64
N LEU A 79 1.99 -8.63 -5.72
CA LEU A 79 1.31 -9.32 -6.83
C LEU A 79 1.66 -8.69 -8.18
N MET A 80 1.76 -7.36 -8.26
CA MET A 80 2.15 -6.66 -9.49
C MET A 80 3.62 -6.90 -9.85
N ILE A 81 4.53 -6.95 -8.88
CA ILE A 81 5.94 -7.30 -9.12
C ILE A 81 6.04 -8.74 -9.65
N VAL A 82 5.32 -9.68 -9.04
CA VAL A 82 5.26 -11.07 -9.52
C VAL A 82 4.67 -11.15 -10.93
N SER A 83 3.59 -10.39 -11.19
CA SER A 83 2.94 -10.28 -12.50
C SER A 83 3.93 -9.86 -13.60
N LEU A 84 4.81 -8.90 -13.32
CA LEU A 84 5.91 -8.50 -14.21
C LEU A 84 6.96 -9.60 -14.37
N ALA A 85 7.33 -10.25 -13.26
CA ALA A 85 8.38 -11.26 -13.25
C ALA A 85 8.05 -12.46 -14.13
N ILE A 86 6.77 -12.86 -14.23
CA ILE A 86 6.33 -14.05 -14.97
C ILE A 86 6.00 -13.78 -16.45
N ILE A 87 6.18 -12.56 -16.95
CA ILE A 87 5.68 -12.19 -18.29
C ILE A 87 6.33 -12.99 -19.42
N GLN A 88 7.62 -13.34 -19.30
CA GLN A 88 8.29 -14.13 -20.33
C GLN A 88 7.81 -15.58 -20.32
N GLU A 89 7.48 -16.14 -19.15
CA GLU A 89 6.92 -17.48 -19.02
C GLU A 89 5.56 -17.56 -19.73
N ILE A 90 4.74 -16.51 -19.69
CA ILE A 90 3.47 -16.45 -20.43
C ILE A 90 3.69 -16.62 -21.94
N TYR A 91 4.77 -16.03 -22.49
CA TYR A 91 5.07 -16.11 -23.92
C TYR A 91 5.74 -17.43 -24.32
N GLN A 92 6.60 -17.97 -23.46
CA GLN A 92 7.32 -19.22 -23.72
C GLN A 92 6.45 -20.45 -23.48
N ASP A 93 5.45 -20.35 -22.61
CA ASP A 93 4.55 -21.44 -22.26
C ASP A 93 3.49 -21.70 -23.35
N ARG A 94 3.58 -22.87 -23.96
CA ARG A 94 2.59 -23.35 -24.93
C ARG A 94 1.32 -23.88 -24.28
N SER A 95 1.35 -24.26 -23.00
CA SER A 95 0.23 -24.87 -22.28
C SER A 95 -0.80 -23.87 -21.75
N GLN A 96 -0.52 -22.57 -21.85
CA GLN A 96 -1.33 -21.47 -21.30
C GLN A 96 -1.48 -21.51 -19.77
N THR A 97 -0.68 -22.30 -19.07
CA THR A 97 -0.69 -22.40 -17.61
C THR A 97 -0.29 -21.08 -16.98
N TRP A 98 0.81 -20.47 -17.42
CA TRP A 98 1.28 -19.19 -16.88
C TRP A 98 0.34 -18.03 -17.20
N ARG A 99 -0.35 -18.09 -18.34
CA ARG A 99 -1.42 -17.13 -18.67
C ARG A 99 -2.57 -17.23 -17.67
N LYS A 100 -3.04 -18.44 -17.34
CA LYS A 100 -4.13 -18.64 -16.36
C LYS A 100 -3.71 -18.17 -14.96
N VAL A 101 -2.48 -18.49 -14.54
CA VAL A 101 -1.91 -18.01 -13.27
C VAL A 101 -1.88 -16.48 -13.25
N HIS A 102 -1.35 -15.84 -14.29
CA HIS A 102 -1.31 -14.39 -14.40
C HIS A 102 -2.70 -13.77 -14.30
N ILE A 103 -3.69 -14.29 -15.05
CA ILE A 103 -5.07 -13.80 -14.97
C ILE A 103 -5.61 -13.92 -13.54
N GLY A 104 -5.46 -15.09 -12.91
CA GLY A 104 -5.93 -15.31 -11.53
C GLY A 104 -5.31 -14.34 -10.53
N LEU A 105 -3.99 -14.15 -10.59
CA LEU A 105 -3.28 -13.20 -9.72
C LEU A 105 -3.71 -11.75 -9.95
N ASN A 106 -3.91 -11.33 -11.20
CA ASN A 106 -4.35 -9.96 -11.51
C ASN A 106 -5.83 -9.73 -11.17
N CYS A 107 -6.69 -10.74 -11.28
CA CYS A 107 -8.06 -10.65 -10.77
C CYS A 107 -8.08 -10.46 -9.26
N LEU A 108 -7.26 -11.20 -8.51
CA LEU A 108 -7.10 -10.98 -7.07
C LEU A 108 -6.57 -9.58 -6.77
N ALA A 109 -5.53 -9.13 -7.49
CA ALA A 109 -4.99 -7.78 -7.34
C ALA A 109 -6.05 -6.71 -7.61
N LEU A 110 -6.90 -6.89 -8.64
CA LEU A 110 -8.00 -5.97 -8.94
C LEU A 110 -9.00 -5.87 -7.79
N VAL A 111 -9.43 -7.00 -7.23
CA VAL A 111 -10.37 -7.01 -6.09
C VAL A 111 -9.78 -6.27 -4.89
N LEU A 112 -8.52 -6.54 -4.56
CA LEU A 112 -7.81 -5.84 -3.48
C LEU A 112 -7.67 -4.34 -3.76
N PHE A 113 -7.36 -3.96 -5.00
CA PHE A 113 -7.20 -2.56 -5.40
C PHE A 113 -8.53 -1.79 -5.35
N VAL A 114 -9.64 -2.41 -5.75
CA VAL A 114 -10.98 -1.82 -5.59
C VAL A 114 -11.34 -1.69 -4.11
N GLY A 115 -11.06 -2.71 -3.31
CA GLY A 115 -11.24 -2.67 -1.85
C GLY A 115 -10.47 -1.51 -1.23
N GLN A 116 -9.18 -1.36 -1.57
CA GLN A 116 -8.34 -0.24 -1.16
C GLN A 116 -8.88 1.11 -1.66
N ALA A 117 -9.37 1.21 -2.90
CA ALA A 117 -9.90 2.45 -3.44
C ALA A 117 -11.13 2.96 -2.64
N MET A 118 -12.01 2.03 -2.24
CA MET A 118 -13.22 2.35 -1.46
C MET A 118 -12.93 2.62 0.02
N THR A 119 -12.15 1.74 0.66
CA THR A 119 -11.89 1.83 2.11
C THR A 119 -10.74 2.77 2.43
N GLY A 120 -9.73 2.81 1.59
CA GLY A 120 -8.53 3.60 1.81
C GLY A 120 -8.75 5.10 1.68
N THR A 121 -9.60 5.57 0.77
CA THR A 121 -9.94 7.01 0.69
C THR A 121 -10.65 7.49 1.93
N ARG A 122 -11.59 6.69 2.47
CA ARG A 122 -12.19 6.94 3.78
C ARG A 122 -11.11 6.99 4.87
N ASP A 123 -10.28 5.97 4.96
CA ASP A 123 -9.31 5.85 6.07
C ASP A 123 -8.20 6.92 6.04
N LEU A 124 -7.95 7.56 4.89
CA LEU A 124 -7.00 8.68 4.75
C LEU A 124 -7.64 10.06 4.91
N LEU A 125 -8.89 10.25 4.48
CA LEU A 125 -9.51 11.57 4.37
C LEU A 125 -10.59 11.83 5.42
N GLU A 126 -10.98 10.82 6.19
CA GLU A 126 -11.90 11.00 7.31
C GLU A 126 -11.21 11.79 8.43
N ILE A 127 -11.77 12.96 8.73
CA ILE A 127 -11.32 13.79 9.86
C ILE A 127 -11.73 13.06 11.14
N PRO A 128 -10.82 12.82 12.09
CA PRO A 128 -11.12 12.06 13.29
C PRO A 128 -12.15 12.78 14.16
N LEU A 129 -13.07 12.01 14.75
CA LEU A 129 -14.09 12.55 15.65
C LEU A 129 -13.45 13.37 16.77
N SER A 130 -12.32 12.95 17.34
CA SER A 130 -11.64 13.69 18.42
C SER A 130 -11.25 15.13 18.07
N TRP A 131 -11.08 15.45 16.78
CA TRP A 131 -10.82 16.83 16.32
C TRP A 131 -12.09 17.63 16.13
N GLN A 132 -13.21 16.95 15.90
CA GLN A 132 -14.52 17.56 15.66
C GLN A 132 -15.41 17.57 16.90
N GLU A 133 -15.11 16.70 17.88
CA GLU A 133 -15.93 16.40 19.06
C GLU A 133 -16.37 17.65 19.80
N PRO A 134 -15.51 18.66 20.08
CA PRO A 134 -15.94 19.86 20.79
C PRO A 134 -17.01 20.66 20.03
N PHE A 135 -16.96 20.64 18.70
CA PHE A 135 -17.92 21.34 17.85
C PHE A 135 -19.18 20.50 17.59
N VAL A 136 -19.02 19.21 17.28
CA VAL A 136 -20.14 18.31 16.98
C VAL A 136 -21.03 18.11 18.20
N TYR A 137 -20.44 17.97 19.40
CA TYR A 137 -21.20 17.78 20.63
C TYR A 137 -21.77 19.07 21.22
N SER A 138 -21.45 20.23 20.67
CA SER A 138 -22.11 21.49 21.01
C SER A 138 -23.33 21.79 20.12
N CYS A 139 -23.59 20.97 19.10
CA CYS A 139 -24.82 21.03 18.32
C CYS A 139 -26.01 20.37 19.04
N ASP A 140 -27.20 20.92 18.82
CA ASP A 140 -28.47 20.31 19.19
C ASP A 140 -29.08 19.60 17.98
N PHE A 141 -29.00 18.27 17.98
CA PHE A 141 -29.52 17.43 16.89
C PHE A 141 -31.05 17.32 16.86
N VAL A 142 -31.74 17.63 17.97
CA VAL A 142 -33.21 17.62 18.03
C VAL A 142 -33.76 18.88 17.36
N ASN A 143 -33.15 20.03 17.64
CA ASN A 143 -33.56 21.31 17.10
C ASN A 143 -32.81 21.70 15.81
N LEU A 144 -31.88 20.87 15.33
CA LEU A 144 -31.05 21.09 14.14
C LEU A 144 -30.24 22.41 14.20
N THR A 145 -29.70 22.75 15.36
CA THR A 145 -28.90 23.97 15.57
C THR A 145 -27.45 23.65 15.96
N CYS A 146 -26.51 24.49 15.54
CA CYS A 146 -25.10 24.40 15.89
C CYS A 146 -24.54 25.78 16.24
N PRO A 147 -23.54 25.88 17.12
CA PRO A 147 -22.87 27.15 17.39
C PRO A 147 -22.15 27.67 16.15
N THR A 148 -22.26 28.97 15.88
CA THR A 148 -21.49 29.61 14.82
C THR A 148 -20.01 29.66 15.20
N PRO A 149 -19.09 29.18 14.34
CA PRO A 149 -17.67 29.34 14.60
C PRO A 149 -17.33 30.84 14.68
N PRO A 150 -16.37 31.23 15.54
CA PRO A 150 -15.90 32.61 15.58
C PRO A 150 -15.37 33.02 14.19
N PRO A 151 -15.54 34.29 13.80
CA PRO A 151 -15.03 34.77 12.52
C PRO A 151 -13.50 34.58 12.43
N PRO A 152 -12.97 34.34 11.21
CA PRO A 152 -11.55 34.05 10.98
C PRO A 152 -10.63 35.22 11.35
#